data_AF-F2NS14-F1
#
_entry.id   AF-F2NS14-F1
#
_cell.length_a   1.000
_cell.length_b   1.000
_cell.length_c   1.000
_cell.angle_alpha   90.00
_cell.angle_beta   90.00
_cell.angle_gamma   90.00
#
_symmetry.space_group_name_H-M   'P 1'
#
loop_
_entity.id
_entity.type
_entity.pdbx_description
1 polymer ?
#
loop_
_entity_poly.entity_id
_entity_poly.type
_entity_poly.pdbx_seq_one_letter_code
_entity_poly.pdbx_strand_id
1 'polypeptide(L)'
;MLEDEIETVDNEKKLFYKTLLIKCGIFCGILAGFFAVLVLFTLLGRNSWKNGLKKETSQVLKDNGIENIQLGNWVKIKTALTVSASVYEAISENTENEMYAVIIRVPTLYGPVPAVYIYSDKNGAQFIGFSHIAGKTNSHIKASSENSQIEYWKNKIPVILNSKFSR
;
A
#
# COMPACT_ATOMS: atom_id res chain seq x y z
N MET A 1 55.45 -42.48 -13.20
CA MET A 1 55.09 -42.76 -11.79
C MET A 1 54.81 -41.48 -11.01
N LEU A 2 55.78 -40.58 -10.82
CA LEU A 2 55.54 -39.26 -10.17
C LEU A 2 54.65 -38.32 -11.00
N GLU A 3 54.81 -38.32 -12.33
CA GLU A 3 53.98 -37.51 -13.24
C GLU A 3 52.53 -38.03 -13.32
N ASP A 4 52.33 -39.35 -13.31
CA ASP A 4 50.99 -39.97 -13.31
C ASP A 4 50.21 -39.69 -12.01
N GLU A 5 50.89 -39.65 -10.85
CA GLU A 5 50.29 -39.26 -9.57
C GLU A 5 49.88 -37.78 -9.54
N ILE A 6 50.64 -36.89 -10.18
CA ILE A 6 50.31 -35.46 -10.26
C ILE A 6 49.10 -35.24 -11.18
N GLU A 7 49.04 -35.94 -12.31
CA GLU A 7 47.95 -35.83 -13.29
C GLU A 7 46.62 -36.38 -12.75
N THR A 8 46.66 -37.46 -11.96
CA THR A 8 45.47 -38.03 -11.31
C THR A 8 44.91 -37.12 -10.23
N VAL A 9 45.76 -36.52 -9.39
CA VAL A 9 45.34 -35.56 -8.34
C VAL A 9 44.76 -34.27 -8.93
N ASP A 10 45.29 -33.77 -10.06
CA ASP A 10 44.75 -32.59 -10.74
C ASP A 10 43.37 -32.87 -11.38
N ASN A 11 43.19 -34.06 -11.96
CA ASN A 11 41.92 -34.49 -12.53
C ASN A 11 40.82 -34.67 -11.46
N GLU A 12 41.13 -35.24 -10.30
CA GLU A 12 40.17 -35.36 -9.19
C GLU A 12 39.71 -33.99 -8.66
N LYS A 13 40.65 -33.04 -8.50
CA LYS A 13 40.33 -31.67 -8.08
C LYS A 13 39.42 -30.97 -9.09
N LYS A 14 39.72 -31.06 -10.39
CA LYS A 14 38.88 -30.50 -11.46
C LYS A 14 37.47 -31.07 -11.44
N LEU A 15 37.34 -32.38 -11.23
CA LEU A 15 36.04 -33.05 -11.18
C LEU A 15 35.23 -32.59 -9.96
N PHE A 16 35.87 -32.48 -8.80
CA PHE A 16 35.25 -31.96 -7.58
C PHE A 16 34.77 -30.51 -7.73
N TYR A 17 35.59 -29.61 -8.26
CA TYR A 17 35.19 -28.21 -8.51
C TYR A 17 34.04 -28.11 -9.51
N LYS A 18 34.05 -28.93 -10.58
CA LYS A 18 32.96 -28.97 -11.55
C LYS A 18 31.65 -29.43 -10.90
N THR A 19 31.69 -30.47 -10.07
CA THR A 19 30.51 -30.95 -9.33
C THR A 19 30.00 -29.90 -8.32
N LEU A 20 30.90 -29.21 -7.62
CA LEU A 20 30.54 -28.11 -6.72
C LEU A 20 29.89 -26.94 -7.45
N LEU A 21 30.46 -26.51 -8.59
CA LEU A 21 29.91 -25.44 -9.41
C LEU A 21 28.53 -25.78 -9.95
N ILE A 22 28.31 -27.02 -10.39
CA ILE A 22 26.98 -27.48 -10.85
C ILE A 22 25.97 -27.45 -9.70
N LYS A 23 26.31 -27.99 -8.53
CA LYS A 23 25.41 -28.02 -7.36
C LYS A 23 25.10 -26.59 -6.87
N CYS A 24 26.10 -25.74 -6.79
CA CYS A 24 25.95 -24.34 -6.40
C CYS A 24 25.13 -23.56 -7.44
N GLY A 25 25.38 -23.78 -8.73
CA GLY A 25 24.61 -23.17 -9.82
C GLY A 25 23.13 -23.55 -9.80
N ILE A 26 22.82 -24.84 -9.59
CA ILE A 26 21.43 -25.31 -9.44
C ILE A 26 20.77 -24.66 -8.21
N PHE A 27 21.47 -24.62 -7.07
CA PHE A 27 20.94 -24.00 -5.86
C PHE A 27 20.67 -22.49 -6.05
N CYS A 28 21.62 -21.75 -6.61
CA CYS A 28 21.45 -20.34 -6.95
C CYS A 28 20.32 -20.11 -7.95
N GLY A 29 20.16 -21.00 -8.93
CA GLY A 29 19.07 -20.96 -9.90
C GLY A 29 17.69 -21.13 -9.26
N ILE A 30 17.54 -22.11 -8.36
CA ILE A 30 16.30 -22.31 -7.59
C ILE A 30 16.01 -21.09 -6.72
N LEU A 31 17.03 -20.57 -6.03
CA LEU A 31 16.90 -19.41 -5.16
C LEU A 31 16.47 -18.15 -5.95
N ALA A 32 17.10 -17.90 -7.11
CA ALA A 32 16.73 -16.80 -8.00
C ALA A 32 15.29 -16.96 -8.53
N GLY A 33 14.88 -18.18 -8.90
CA GLY A 33 13.51 -18.47 -9.30
C GLY A 33 12.49 -18.16 -8.19
N PHE A 34 12.81 -18.54 -6.95
CA PHE A 34 11.96 -18.24 -5.79
C PHE A 34 11.81 -16.72 -5.56
N PHE A 35 12.91 -15.96 -5.64
CA PHE A 35 12.86 -14.50 -5.54
C PHE A 35 12.04 -13.86 -6.67
N ALA A 36 12.17 -14.36 -7.91
CA ALA A 36 11.38 -13.86 -9.03
C ALA A 36 9.87 -14.05 -8.78
N VAL A 37 9.47 -15.21 -8.25
CA VAL A 37 8.08 -15.49 -7.88
C VAL A 37 7.59 -14.56 -6.77
N LEU A 38 8.39 -14.32 -5.72
CA LEU A 38 8.05 -13.39 -4.63
C LEU A 38 7.85 -11.95 -5.14
N VAL A 39 8.70 -11.49 -6.05
CA VAL A 39 8.57 -10.16 -6.68
C VAL A 39 7.27 -10.07 -7.45
N LEU A 40 6.92 -11.08 -8.25
CA LEU A 40 5.66 -11.13 -8.99
C LEU A 40 4.44 -11.05 -8.06
N PHE A 41 4.41 -11.88 -7.01
CA PHE A 41 3.32 -11.84 -6.01
C PHE A 41 3.22 -10.48 -5.32
N THR A 42 4.36 -9.85 -5.01
CA THR A 42 4.38 -8.52 -4.38
C THR A 42 3.79 -7.45 -5.30
N LEU A 43 4.13 -7.48 -6.59
CA LEU A 43 3.60 -6.53 -7.58
C LEU A 43 2.09 -6.71 -7.78
N LEU A 44 1.63 -7.95 -7.94
CA LEU A 44 0.20 -8.26 -8.09
C LEU A 44 -0.59 -7.89 -6.84
N GLY A 45 -0.08 -8.23 -5.66
CA GLY A 45 -0.67 -7.88 -4.37
C GLY A 45 -0.82 -6.38 -4.18
N ARG A 46 0.18 -5.59 -4.59
CA ARG A 46 0.13 -4.13 -4.52
C ARG A 46 -0.96 -3.54 -5.42
N ASN A 47 -1.14 -4.06 -6.63
CA ASN A 47 -2.16 -3.56 -7.54
C ASN A 47 -3.57 -3.92 -7.06
N SER A 48 -3.76 -5.17 -6.62
CA SER A 48 -5.01 -5.63 -6.00
C SER A 48 -5.38 -4.79 -4.78
N TRP A 49 -4.41 -4.52 -3.89
CA TRP A 49 -4.61 -3.71 -2.71
C TRP A 49 -5.06 -2.28 -3.04
N LYS A 50 -4.41 -1.61 -4.01
CA LYS A 50 -4.81 -0.26 -4.46
C LYS A 50 -6.23 -0.23 -5.00
N ASN A 51 -6.62 -1.24 -5.80
CA ASN A 51 -7.94 -1.31 -6.40
C ASN A 51 -9.02 -1.66 -5.37
N GLY A 52 -8.71 -2.56 -4.42
CA GLY A 52 -9.58 -2.90 -3.31
C GLY A 52 -9.90 -1.68 -2.45
N LEU A 53 -8.88 -0.93 -2.02
CA LEU A 53 -9.05 0.29 -1.24
C LEU A 53 -9.81 1.39 -2.01
N LYS A 54 -9.61 1.51 -3.33
CA LYS A 54 -10.39 2.41 -4.18
C LYS A 54 -11.88 2.04 -4.16
N LYS A 55 -12.19 0.75 -4.31
CA LYS A 55 -13.57 0.25 -4.28
C LYS A 55 -14.23 0.49 -2.92
N GLU A 56 -13.53 0.22 -1.82
CA GLU A 56 -14.03 0.49 -0.47
C GLU A 56 -14.28 1.98 -0.23
N THR A 57 -13.34 2.83 -0.63
CA THR A 57 -13.48 4.28 -0.50
C THR A 57 -14.69 4.77 -1.29
N SER A 58 -14.87 4.30 -2.53
CA SER A 58 -16.04 4.63 -3.35
C SER A 58 -17.34 4.14 -2.71
N GLN A 59 -17.35 2.97 -2.07
CA GLN A 59 -18.52 2.47 -1.36
C GLN A 59 -18.87 3.37 -0.17
N VAL A 60 -17.89 3.78 0.64
CA VAL A 60 -18.12 4.70 1.78
C VAL A 60 -18.67 6.04 1.30
N LEU A 61 -18.19 6.57 0.17
CA LEU A 61 -18.73 7.80 -0.41
C LEU A 61 -20.22 7.63 -0.77
N LYS A 62 -20.58 6.54 -1.46
CA LYS A 62 -21.96 6.21 -1.81
C LYS A 62 -22.85 6.03 -0.59
N ASP A 63 -22.39 5.27 0.41
CA ASP A 63 -23.13 4.99 1.64
C ASP A 63 -23.42 6.27 2.46
N ASN A 64 -22.63 7.33 2.27
CA ASN A 64 -22.83 8.64 2.91
C ASN A 64 -23.48 9.67 1.96
N GLY A 65 -24.07 9.24 0.84
CA GLY A 65 -24.83 10.10 -0.08
C GLY A 65 -23.98 10.96 -1.02
N ILE A 66 -22.69 10.68 -1.15
CA ILE A 66 -21.74 11.42 -2.00
C ILE A 66 -21.56 10.65 -3.31
N GLU A 67 -22.59 10.69 -4.16
CA GLU A 67 -22.62 9.95 -5.44
C GLU A 67 -21.95 10.70 -6.60
N ASN A 68 -21.81 12.01 -6.47
CA ASN A 68 -21.27 12.92 -7.48
C ASN A 68 -19.74 12.98 -7.51
N ILE A 69 -19.05 12.11 -6.78
CA ILE A 69 -17.59 12.03 -6.73
C ILE A 69 -17.12 10.69 -7.27
N GLN A 70 -16.36 10.75 -8.38
CA GLN A 70 -15.69 9.61 -8.95
C GLN A 70 -14.22 9.57 -8.52
N LEU A 71 -13.75 8.40 -8.12
CA LEU A 71 -12.34 8.22 -7.75
C LEU A 71 -11.48 7.99 -8.99
N GLY A 72 -10.46 8.82 -9.17
CA GLY A 72 -9.48 8.79 -10.25
C GLY A 72 -8.26 7.93 -9.94
N ASN A 73 -7.08 8.41 -10.31
CA ASN A 73 -5.84 7.65 -10.15
C ASN A 73 -5.35 7.62 -8.69
N TRP A 74 -4.56 6.60 -8.37
CA TRP A 74 -3.87 6.53 -7.09
C TRP A 74 -2.70 7.53 -7.06
N VAL A 75 -2.67 8.36 -6.02
CA VAL A 75 -1.65 9.39 -5.84
C VAL A 75 -0.58 8.90 -4.88
N LYS A 76 0.68 8.92 -5.34
CA LYS A 76 1.81 8.48 -4.53
C LYS A 76 2.17 9.52 -3.48
N ILE A 77 1.96 9.16 -2.21
CA ILE A 77 2.47 9.92 -1.07
C ILE A 77 3.97 9.57 -0.87
N LYS A 78 4.89 10.53 -0.86
CA LYS A 78 6.35 10.37 -0.54
C LYS A 78 6.68 10.35 0.98
N THR A 79 5.69 10.37 1.88
CA THR A 79 5.94 10.32 3.34
C THR A 79 5.87 8.87 3.85
N ALA A 80 6.53 8.60 4.97
CA ALA A 80 6.53 7.30 5.66
C ALA A 80 5.13 6.79 6.05
N LEU A 81 4.09 7.63 5.96
CA LEU A 81 2.69 7.29 6.20
C LEU A 81 2.04 6.47 5.07
N THR A 82 2.75 6.22 3.96
CA THR A 82 2.28 5.35 2.86
C THR A 82 1.87 3.95 3.30
N VAL A 83 2.36 3.49 4.46
CA VAL A 83 2.05 2.17 5.00
C VAL A 83 0.64 2.11 5.62
N SER A 84 0.05 3.27 5.96
CA SER A 84 -1.26 3.35 6.64
C SER A 84 -2.27 4.28 5.98
N ALA A 85 -1.90 4.92 4.86
CA ALA A 85 -2.77 5.81 4.11
C ALA A 85 -2.65 5.58 2.60
N SER A 86 -3.78 5.66 1.89
CA SER A 86 -3.85 5.66 0.43
C SER A 86 -4.65 6.87 -0.03
N VAL A 87 -4.20 7.51 -1.11
CA VAL A 87 -4.81 8.73 -1.66
C VAL A 87 -5.21 8.46 -3.09
N TYR A 88 -6.39 8.94 -3.46
CA TYR A 88 -6.94 8.88 -4.80
C TYR A 88 -7.40 10.27 -5.22
N GLU A 89 -7.26 10.60 -6.49
CA GLU A 89 -7.94 11.77 -7.06
C GLU A 89 -9.45 11.61 -6.88
N ALA A 90 -10.13 12.70 -6.54
CA ALA A 90 -11.57 12.78 -6.44
C ALA A 90 -12.06 13.78 -7.48
N ILE A 91 -12.82 13.30 -8.47
CA ILE A 91 -13.33 14.07 -9.59
C ILE A 91 -14.81 14.33 -9.34
N SER A 92 -15.22 15.59 -9.31
CA SER A 92 -16.63 15.97 -9.21
C SER A 92 -17.00 16.88 -10.38
N GLU A 93 -18.16 16.63 -10.99
CA GLU A 93 -18.65 17.38 -12.16
C GLU A 93 -18.83 18.89 -11.88
N ASN A 94 -19.04 19.26 -10.60
CA ASN A 94 -19.33 20.64 -10.19
C ASN A 94 -18.11 21.42 -9.68
N THR A 95 -16.90 20.86 -9.71
CA THR A 95 -15.76 21.46 -9.01
C THR A 95 -14.51 21.50 -9.89
N GLU A 96 -14.06 22.72 -10.21
CA GLU A 96 -12.77 22.94 -10.91
C GLU A 96 -11.53 22.72 -10.01
N ASN A 97 -11.72 22.47 -8.71
CA ASN A 97 -10.62 22.35 -7.77
C ASN A 97 -10.18 20.89 -7.63
N GLU A 98 -8.88 20.67 -7.54
CA GLU A 98 -8.30 19.36 -7.25
C GLU A 98 -8.81 18.88 -5.87
N MET A 99 -9.47 17.73 -5.88
CA MET A 99 -9.91 17.05 -4.68
C MET A 99 -9.27 15.69 -4.58
N TYR A 100 -9.11 15.22 -3.34
CA TYR A 100 -8.49 13.95 -3.04
C TYR A 100 -9.32 13.18 -2.03
N ALA A 101 -9.58 11.90 -2.31
CA ALA A 101 -10.10 10.98 -1.34
C ALA A 101 -8.93 10.28 -0.63
N VAL A 102 -8.97 10.26 0.69
CA VAL A 102 -7.91 9.70 1.53
C VAL A 102 -8.51 8.63 2.41
N ILE A 103 -7.99 7.40 2.32
CA ILE A 103 -8.33 6.32 3.24
C ILE A 103 -7.15 6.07 4.18
N ILE A 104 -7.38 6.19 5.49
CA ILE A 104 -6.35 6.09 6.53
C ILE A 104 -6.78 5.07 7.57
N ARG A 105 -5.87 4.19 7.96
CA ARG A 105 -6.09 3.28 9.08
C ARG A 105 -5.97 4.05 10.40
N VAL A 106 -7.09 4.22 11.09
CA VAL A 106 -7.18 4.91 12.39
C VAL A 106 -7.24 3.88 13.51
N PRO A 107 -6.37 3.95 14.53
CA PRO A 107 -6.47 3.08 15.70
C PRO A 107 -7.71 3.45 16.52
N THR A 108 -8.58 2.47 16.75
CA THR A 108 -9.76 2.62 17.62
C THR A 108 -9.70 1.60 18.77
N LEU A 109 -10.57 1.75 19.77
CA LEU A 109 -10.71 0.80 20.88
C LEU A 109 -11.04 -0.63 20.41
N TYR A 110 -11.64 -0.78 19.23
CA TYR A 110 -12.01 -2.06 18.63
C TYR A 110 -10.98 -2.55 17.59
N GLY A 111 -9.80 -1.92 17.57
CA GLY A 111 -8.74 -2.18 16.62
C GLY A 111 -8.64 -1.11 15.51
N PRO A 112 -7.69 -1.27 14.58
CA PRO A 112 -7.50 -0.33 13.50
C PRO A 112 -8.62 -0.40 12.47
N VAL A 113 -9.29 0.73 12.23
CA VAL A 113 -10.41 0.85 11.29
C VAL A 113 -10.04 1.81 10.16
N PRO A 114 -10.36 1.52 8.89
CA PRO A 114 -10.10 2.45 7.80
C PRO A 114 -11.11 3.61 7.83
N ALA A 115 -10.62 4.83 7.97
CA ALA A 115 -11.38 6.07 7.91
C ALA A 115 -11.19 6.73 6.54
N VAL A 116 -12.29 7.21 5.96
CA VAL A 116 -12.32 7.90 4.67
C VAL A 116 -12.52 9.39 4.89
N TYR A 117 -11.68 10.18 4.23
CA TYR A 117 -11.73 11.64 4.20
C TYR A 117 -11.79 12.14 2.77
N ILE A 118 -12.43 13.29 2.55
CA ILE A 118 -12.28 14.09 1.35
C ILE A 118 -11.43 15.30 1.71
N TYR A 119 -10.43 15.60 0.89
CA TYR A 119 -9.59 16.78 1.01
C TYR A 119 -9.76 17.67 -0.22
N SER A 120 -9.86 18.97 0.01
CA SER A 120 -9.74 20.02 -1.01
C SER A 120 -8.99 21.20 -0.41
N ASP A 121 -8.24 21.94 -1.21
CA ASP A 121 -7.49 23.10 -0.71
C ASP A 121 -8.39 24.19 -0.12
N LYS A 122 -9.64 24.29 -0.60
CA LYS A 122 -10.62 25.29 -0.11
C LYS A 122 -11.25 24.89 1.21
N ASN A 123 -11.66 23.63 1.35
CA ASN A 123 -12.48 23.17 2.48
C ASN A 123 -11.68 22.37 3.52
N GLY A 124 -10.38 22.16 3.30
CA GLY A 124 -9.55 21.30 4.10
C GLY A 124 -9.95 19.83 4.00
N ALA A 125 -9.53 19.02 4.98
CA ALA A 125 -9.96 17.63 5.08
C ALA A 125 -11.30 17.54 5.83
N GLN A 126 -12.18 16.67 5.34
CA GLN A 126 -13.48 16.38 5.92
C GLN A 126 -13.63 14.87 6.08
N PHE A 127 -14.02 14.45 7.27
CA PHE A 127 -14.29 13.04 7.55
C PHE A 127 -15.65 12.63 6.97
N ILE A 128 -15.69 11.51 6.26
CA ILE A 128 -16.91 10.97 5.65
C ILE A 128 -17.44 9.81 6.48
N GLY A 129 -16.58 8.82 6.76
CA GLY A 129 -17.00 7.63 7.46
C GLY A 129 -15.90 6.58 7.59
N PHE A 130 -16.20 5.50 8.27
CA PHE A 130 -15.33 4.33 8.34
C PHE A 130 -15.73 3.30 7.28
N SER A 131 -14.77 2.62 6.65
CA SER A 131 -15.05 1.46 5.80
C SER A 131 -15.31 0.22 6.67
N HIS A 132 -16.18 -0.68 6.18
CA HIS A 132 -16.57 -1.95 6.82
C HIS A 132 -17.33 -1.86 8.15
N ILE A 133 -17.70 -0.66 8.61
CA ILE A 133 -18.49 -0.51 9.83
C ILE A 133 -19.89 -0.02 9.49
N ALA A 134 -20.84 -0.95 9.45
CA ALA A 134 -22.25 -0.68 9.29
C ALA A 134 -22.99 -0.72 10.65
N GLY A 135 -24.12 -0.01 10.74
CA GLY A 135 -25.04 -0.11 11.87
C GLY A 135 -24.53 0.53 13.18
N LYS A 136 -24.99 0.00 14.33
CA LYS A 136 -24.79 0.59 15.67
C LYS A 136 -23.31 0.77 16.06
N THR A 137 -22.42 -0.07 15.55
CA THR A 137 -20.98 0.02 15.79
C THR A 137 -20.37 1.27 15.15
N ASN A 138 -20.92 1.74 14.02
CA ASN A 138 -20.49 2.98 13.37
C ASN A 138 -20.81 4.19 14.25
N SER A 139 -22.02 4.23 14.84
CA SER A 139 -22.40 5.30 15.78
C SER A 139 -21.57 5.28 17.07
N HIS A 140 -21.26 4.10 17.62
CA HIS A 140 -20.42 4.01 18.83
C HIS A 140 -18.96 4.37 18.56
N ILE A 141 -18.42 3.99 17.40
CA ILE A 141 -17.07 4.38 17.02
C ILE A 141 -17.01 5.86 16.67
N LYS A 142 -17.97 6.40 15.92
CA LYS A 142 -18.08 7.86 15.69
C LYS A 142 -18.14 8.60 17.04
N ALA A 143 -19.04 8.23 17.95
CA ALA A 143 -19.18 8.86 19.27
C ALA A 143 -17.96 8.67 20.19
N SER A 144 -17.23 7.55 20.11
CA SER A 144 -16.05 7.30 20.95
C SER A 144 -14.74 7.85 20.35
N SER A 145 -14.66 7.98 19.03
CA SER A 145 -13.49 8.54 18.30
C SER A 145 -13.65 10.04 18.02
N GLU A 146 -14.73 10.64 18.50
CA GLU A 146 -15.29 11.91 18.03
C GLU A 146 -14.43 13.16 18.28
N ASN A 147 -13.27 13.12 18.92
CA ASN A 147 -12.53 14.39 19.11
C ASN A 147 -11.02 14.38 18.90
N SER A 148 -10.27 13.32 19.21
CA SER A 148 -8.81 13.41 19.10
C SER A 148 -8.25 12.82 17.81
N GLN A 149 -8.62 11.60 17.45
CA GLN A 149 -8.00 10.90 16.31
C GLN A 149 -8.55 11.38 14.96
N ILE A 150 -9.87 11.55 14.83
CA ILE A 150 -10.48 12.08 13.60
C ILE A 150 -9.97 13.50 13.34
N GLU A 151 -9.98 14.35 14.37
CA GLU A 151 -9.53 15.74 14.27
C GLU A 151 -8.02 15.84 14.06
N TYR A 152 -7.23 14.95 14.67
CA TYR A 152 -5.80 14.83 14.38
C TYR A 152 -5.57 14.57 12.89
N TRP A 153 -6.26 13.60 12.30
CA TRP A 153 -6.09 13.29 10.87
C TRP A 153 -6.63 14.39 9.97
N LYS A 154 -7.74 15.03 10.35
CA LYS A 154 -8.28 16.20 9.65
C LYS A 154 -7.25 17.33 9.54
N ASN A 155 -6.49 17.59 10.61
CA ASN A 155 -5.43 18.60 10.62
C ASN A 155 -4.13 18.11 9.96
N LYS A 156 -3.85 16.80 9.99
CA LYS A 156 -2.62 16.24 9.44
C LYS A 156 -2.66 16.03 7.92
N ILE A 157 -3.82 15.65 7.37
CA ILE A 157 -4.00 15.38 5.93
C ILE A 157 -3.55 16.56 5.04
N PRO A 158 -3.97 17.81 5.29
CA PRO A 158 -3.52 18.97 4.52
C PRO A 158 -1.98 19.08 4.51
N VAL A 159 -1.32 18.88 5.65
CA VAL A 159 0.15 18.94 5.74
C VAL A 159 0.80 17.83 4.91
N ILE A 160 0.23 16.63 4.88
CA ILE A 160 0.77 15.48 4.14
C ILE A 160 0.62 15.65 2.62
N LEU A 161 -0.49 16.24 2.19
CA LEU A 161 -0.81 16.46 0.78
C LEU A 161 -0.11 17.72 0.25
N ASN A 162 -0.13 18.83 1.00
CA ASN A 162 0.49 20.10 0.59
C ASN A 162 2.02 20.05 0.63
N SER A 163 2.61 19.21 1.48
CA SER A 163 4.07 18.94 1.43
C SER A 163 4.49 18.19 0.16
N LYS A 164 3.57 17.91 -0.77
CA LYS A 164 3.80 16.87 -1.76
C LYS A 164 3.06 16.90 -3.08
N PHE A 165 2.76 18.10 -3.57
CA PHE A 165 2.64 18.31 -5.00
C PHE A 165 3.82 19.17 -5.46
N SER A 166 4.99 18.54 -5.60
CA SER A 166 5.96 19.09 -6.55
C SER A 166 5.39 18.76 -7.91
N ARG A 167 4.98 19.80 -8.65
CA ARG A 167 4.90 19.73 -10.11
C ARG A 167 6.20 19.16 -10.68
#